data_AF-A0A1D6KRZ7-F1
#
_entry.id   AF-A0A1D6KRZ7-F1
#
_cell.length_a   1.000
_cell.length_b   1.000
_cell.length_c   1.000
_cell.angle_alpha   90.00
_cell.angle_beta   90.00
_cell.angle_gamma   90.00
#
_symmetry.space_group_name_H-M   'P 1'
#
loop_
_entity.id
_entity.type
_entity.pdbx_description
1 polymer ?
#
loop_
_entity_poly.entity_id
_entity_poly.type
_entity_poly.pdbx_seq_one_letter_code
_entity_poly.pdbx_strand_id
1 'polypeptide(L)'
;MLEKLMLAQAQECFFEKVIGGGKPPALCSKVARQVGIFYEEAYAALSAPPLSQHFDKTWVSHVQLKAAQFYADACYRYSLDLHQKEEIAEEIARLKIGMSALADAKKAAKGVAAQLMDSVNKLESNMKTNLERAMKENDRVYLMRVPAAGSLGALSAASLVKPTSLSEVLDASKERLFSSLVPDGSMKALSKYTEMVDNIIRTQAEKLQQASEITRVRLKEMDLPDSILSLEGNITLPLDLKEDVEAVQISGGPAGLESELQQLRDLSRVNQELLVQTEELLQKEANEDAQFRTQFGSRWTRPQSSTLTKNIQDRLNLFASNLKKAADSDSLIERGVKENYPLMSILDKRPIESALPSISRPIMSLDGNEDAIVGALKQSLRQLESLGAHRAGLEDMLKEMKRKYFSALRRSILARMIYCLS
;
A
#
# COMPACT_ATOMS: atom_id res chain seq x y z
N MET A 1 -7.42 12.38 30.51
CA MET A 1 -7.32 12.17 31.97
C MET A 1 -5.91 11.79 32.39
N LEU A 2 -5.38 10.62 31.99
CA LEU A 2 -4.06 10.15 32.43
C LEU A 2 -2.92 11.12 32.07
N GLU A 3 -2.94 11.70 30.87
CA GLU A 3 -1.98 12.74 30.48
C GLU A 3 -1.94 13.90 31.48
N LYS A 4 -3.11 14.41 31.89
CA LYS A 4 -3.23 15.51 32.87
C LYS A 4 -2.75 15.10 34.26
N LEU A 5 -3.04 13.88 34.68
CA LEU A 5 -2.56 13.33 35.94
C LEU A 5 -1.02 13.21 35.95
N MET A 6 -0.43 12.68 34.87
CA MET A 6 1.02 12.57 34.73
C MET A 6 1.70 13.95 34.67
N LEU A 7 1.08 14.93 34.01
CA LEU A 7 1.56 16.31 34.02
C LEU A 7 1.48 16.94 35.42
N ALA A 8 0.40 16.68 36.17
CA ALA A 8 0.27 17.14 37.55
C ALA A 8 1.40 16.59 38.43
N GLN A 9 1.66 15.28 38.36
CA GLN A 9 2.73 14.62 39.10
C GLN A 9 4.12 15.10 38.67
N ALA A 10 4.35 15.34 37.37
CA ALA A 10 5.60 15.90 36.90
C ALA A 10 5.82 17.33 37.43
N GLN A 11 4.78 18.16 37.41
CA GLN A 11 4.84 19.52 37.98
C GLN A 11 5.04 19.48 39.50
N GLU A 12 4.46 18.49 40.20
CA GLU A 12 4.68 18.23 41.63
C GLU A 12 6.16 17.91 41.93
N CYS A 13 6.82 17.07 41.14
CA CYS A 13 8.26 16.81 41.27
C CYS A 13 9.08 18.11 41.12
N PHE A 14 8.72 18.96 40.16
CA PHE A 14 9.38 20.26 39.99
C PHE A 14 9.11 21.20 41.16
N PHE A 15 7.92 21.16 41.74
CA PHE A 15 7.58 21.93 42.93
C PHE A 15 8.43 21.52 44.14
N GLU A 16 8.59 20.22 44.41
CA GLU A 16 9.45 19.73 45.47
C GLU A 16 10.90 20.18 45.26
N LYS A 17 11.38 20.13 44.02
CA LYS A 17 12.71 20.65 43.64
C LYS A 17 12.86 22.15 43.89
N VAL A 18 11.83 22.94 43.55
CA VAL A 18 11.82 24.39 43.75
C VAL A 18 11.85 24.75 45.24
N ILE A 19 11.16 24.00 46.09
CA ILE A 19 11.19 24.16 47.55
C ILE A 19 12.53 23.73 48.14
N GLY A 20 13.01 22.53 47.78
CA GLY A 20 14.29 22.02 48.26
C GLY A 20 15.47 22.91 47.86
N GLY A 21 15.35 23.63 46.73
CA GLY A 21 16.30 24.63 46.27
C GLY A 21 16.17 26.01 46.93
N GLY A 22 15.33 26.18 47.95
CA GLY A 22 15.19 27.44 48.70
C GLY A 22 14.73 28.63 47.87
N LYS A 23 13.90 28.40 46.84
CA LYS A 23 13.42 29.49 45.97
C LYS A 23 12.43 30.42 46.70
N PRO A 24 12.27 31.68 46.25
CA PRO A 24 11.40 32.65 46.91
C PRO A 24 9.94 32.16 47.04
N PRO A 25 9.24 32.48 48.15
CA PRO A 25 7.87 32.03 48.38
C PRO A 25 6.89 32.37 47.25
N ALA A 26 7.04 33.57 46.64
CA ALA A 26 6.26 33.98 45.48
C ALA A 26 6.37 33.02 44.28
N LEU A 27 7.59 32.55 43.96
CA LEU A 27 7.79 31.59 42.87
C LEU A 27 7.18 30.24 43.23
N CYS A 28 7.46 29.77 44.45
CA CYS A 28 6.93 28.50 44.93
C CYS A 28 5.40 28.48 44.95
N SER A 29 4.75 29.60 45.26
CA SER A 29 3.28 29.75 45.17
C SER A 29 2.76 29.57 43.75
N LYS A 30 3.41 30.18 42.75
CA LYS A 30 3.02 30.05 41.34
C LYS A 30 3.12 28.61 40.83
N VAL A 31 4.20 27.93 41.20
CA VAL A 31 4.42 26.53 40.84
C VAL A 31 3.38 25.64 41.54
N ALA A 32 3.13 25.84 42.84
CA ALA A 32 2.09 25.11 43.60
C ALA A 32 0.70 25.27 42.97
N ARG A 33 0.33 26.50 42.59
CA ARG A 33 -0.98 26.76 41.98
C ARG A 33 -1.13 25.99 40.68
N GLN A 34 -0.09 25.92 39.86
CA GLN A 34 -0.12 25.14 38.63
C GLN A 34 -0.28 23.63 38.88
N VAL A 35 0.36 23.08 39.92
CA VAL A 35 0.13 21.68 40.33
C VAL A 35 -1.33 21.46 40.67
N GLY A 36 -1.91 22.36 41.49
CA GLY A 36 -3.33 22.32 41.86
C GLY A 36 -4.25 22.35 40.63
N ILE A 37 -4.00 23.24 39.67
CA ILE A 37 -4.78 23.34 38.43
C ILE A 37 -4.73 22.04 37.63
N PHE A 38 -3.55 21.41 37.47
CA PHE A 38 -3.48 20.13 36.74
C PHE A 38 -4.22 19.00 37.46
N TYR A 39 -4.20 18.97 38.80
CA TYR A 39 -5.02 18.04 39.56
C TYR A 39 -6.52 18.36 39.51
N GLU A 40 -6.91 19.63 39.47
CA GLU A 40 -8.31 20.06 39.26
C GLU A 40 -8.83 19.59 37.89
N GLU A 41 -8.03 19.77 36.82
CA GLU A 41 -8.34 19.27 35.48
C GLU A 41 -8.43 17.74 35.44
N ALA A 42 -7.52 17.05 36.13
CA ALA A 42 -7.56 15.60 36.24
C ALA A 42 -8.81 15.14 37.02
N TYR A 43 -9.15 15.79 38.14
CA TYR A 43 -10.32 15.48 38.95
C TYR A 43 -11.63 15.65 38.17
N ALA A 44 -11.76 16.75 37.42
CA ALA A 44 -12.92 17.00 36.57
C ALA A 44 -13.09 15.88 35.53
N ALA A 45 -12.00 15.46 34.89
CA ALA A 45 -12.01 14.37 33.92
C ALA A 45 -12.29 12.99 34.54
N LEU A 46 -11.81 12.73 35.76
CA LEU A 46 -12.08 11.49 36.51
C LEU A 46 -13.54 11.41 36.98
N SER A 47 -14.14 12.54 37.34
CA SER A 47 -15.51 12.60 37.86
C SER A 47 -16.58 12.58 36.75
N ALA A 48 -16.19 12.81 35.49
CA ALA A 48 -17.08 12.81 34.35
C ALA A 48 -17.40 11.37 33.84
N PRO A 49 -18.65 11.06 33.46
CA PRO A 49 -18.98 9.83 32.75
C PRO A 49 -18.30 9.74 31.37
N PRO A 50 -17.93 8.54 30.87
CA PRO A 50 -18.08 7.23 31.51
C PRO A 50 -16.94 6.89 32.48
N LEU A 51 -15.87 7.69 32.54
CA LEU A 51 -14.67 7.39 33.33
C LEU A 51 -14.97 7.18 34.81
N SER A 52 -15.90 7.94 35.39
CA SER A 52 -16.30 7.81 36.79
C SER A 52 -16.85 6.43 37.18
N GLN A 53 -17.24 5.60 36.20
CA GLN A 53 -17.70 4.22 36.42
C GLN A 53 -16.59 3.17 36.29
N HIS A 54 -15.46 3.54 35.68
CA HIS A 54 -14.37 2.62 35.36
C HIS A 54 -13.14 2.76 36.27
N PHE A 55 -13.07 3.83 37.06
CA PHE A 55 -11.97 4.06 38.01
C PHE A 55 -12.40 3.79 39.45
N ASP A 56 -11.47 3.30 40.25
CA ASP A 56 -11.67 3.12 41.69
C ASP A 56 -11.92 4.50 42.34
N LYS A 57 -12.91 4.56 43.25
CA LYS A 57 -13.27 5.80 43.96
C LYS A 57 -12.11 6.40 44.76
N THR A 58 -11.15 5.57 45.19
CA THR A 58 -9.93 6.01 45.88
C THR A 58 -9.07 6.93 45.00
N TRP A 59 -9.07 6.76 43.68
CA TRP A 59 -8.36 7.67 42.76
C TRP A 59 -9.00 9.05 42.74
N VAL A 60 -10.33 9.11 42.71
CA VAL A 60 -11.08 10.37 42.75
C VAL A 60 -10.76 11.11 44.05
N SER A 61 -10.83 10.43 45.20
CA SER A 61 -10.47 11.00 46.51
C SER A 61 -9.00 11.44 46.59
N HIS A 62 -8.08 10.67 46.02
CA HIS A 62 -6.65 11.01 46.02
C HIS A 62 -6.37 12.27 45.20
N VAL A 63 -6.88 12.33 43.98
CA VAL A 63 -6.68 13.47 43.06
C VAL A 63 -7.36 14.73 43.61
N GLN A 64 -8.55 14.59 44.20
CA GLN A 64 -9.24 15.71 44.86
C GLN A 64 -8.44 16.26 46.05
N LEU A 65 -7.89 15.39 46.90
CA LEU A 65 -7.09 15.83 48.04
C LEU A 65 -5.78 16.48 47.58
N LYS A 66 -5.12 15.95 46.55
CA LYS A 66 -3.94 16.57 45.94
C LYS A 66 -4.25 17.96 45.37
N ALA A 67 -5.36 18.12 44.64
CA ALA A 67 -5.78 19.43 44.14
C ALA A 67 -5.93 20.45 45.28
N ALA A 68 -6.63 20.09 46.35
CA ALA A 68 -6.82 20.95 47.51
C ALA A 68 -5.54 21.20 48.30
N GLN A 69 -4.68 20.19 48.47
CA GLN A 69 -3.37 20.33 49.09
C GLN A 69 -2.56 21.39 48.36
N PHE A 70 -2.41 21.28 47.04
CA PHE A 70 -1.59 22.20 46.26
C PHE A 70 -2.18 23.61 46.14
N TYR A 71 -3.51 23.74 46.19
CA TYR A 71 -4.16 25.03 46.35
C TYR A 71 -3.85 25.67 47.72
N ALA A 72 -3.97 24.92 48.81
CA ALA A 72 -3.63 25.39 50.15
C ALA A 72 -2.13 25.73 50.28
N ASP A 73 -1.27 24.93 49.66
CA ASP A 73 0.17 25.16 49.54
C ASP A 73 0.50 26.45 48.76
N ALA A 74 -0.28 26.76 47.71
CA ALA A 74 -0.15 28.00 46.97
C ALA A 74 -0.55 29.21 47.82
N CYS A 75 -1.67 29.11 48.55
CA CYS A 75 -2.12 30.13 49.50
C CYS A 75 -1.12 30.37 50.62
N TYR A 76 -0.59 29.29 51.22
CA TYR A 76 0.41 29.35 52.29
C TYR A 76 1.68 30.07 51.85
N ARG A 77 2.25 29.68 50.69
CA ARG A 77 3.48 30.31 50.20
C ARG A 77 3.28 31.75 49.76
N TYR A 78 2.12 32.08 49.21
CA TYR A 78 1.77 33.47 48.92
C TYR A 78 1.63 34.29 50.20
N SER A 79 1.07 33.70 51.26
CA SER A 79 0.97 34.31 52.58
C SER A 79 2.35 34.72 53.13
N LEU A 80 3.37 33.89 52.94
CA LEU A 80 4.75 34.20 53.34
C LEU A 80 5.31 35.42 52.59
N ASP A 81 5.00 35.57 51.30
CA ASP A 81 5.39 36.73 50.49
C ASP A 81 4.64 38.00 50.90
N LEU A 82 3.34 37.90 51.15
CA LEU A 82 2.52 39.00 51.68
C LEU A 82 3.00 39.46 53.04
N HIS A 83 3.41 38.52 53.90
CA HIS A 83 3.94 38.83 55.21
C HIS A 83 5.21 39.69 55.12
N GLN A 84 6.12 39.37 54.19
CA GLN A 84 7.33 40.15 53.93
C GLN A 84 7.04 41.56 53.38
N LYS A 85 5.87 41.75 52.75
CA LYS A 85 5.39 43.03 52.24
C LYS A 85 4.50 43.78 53.21
N GLU A 86 4.31 43.24 54.42
CA GLU A 86 3.42 43.78 55.45
C GLU A 86 1.93 43.83 55.03
N GLU A 87 1.52 43.05 54.03
CA GLU A 87 0.13 42.93 53.56
C GLU A 87 -0.67 41.88 54.38
N ILE A 88 -0.65 42.04 55.71
CA ILE A 88 -1.18 41.08 56.69
C ILE A 88 -2.69 40.80 56.52
N ALA A 89 -3.49 41.78 56.11
CA ALA A 89 -4.92 41.57 55.90
C ALA A 89 -5.19 40.57 54.77
N GLU A 90 -4.48 40.68 53.64
CA GLU A 90 -4.58 39.69 52.56
C GLU A 90 -3.98 38.34 52.98
N GLU A 91 -2.88 38.33 53.74
CA GLU A 91 -2.28 37.12 54.30
C GLU A 91 -3.32 36.29 55.08
N ILE A 92 -4.03 36.91 56.01
CA ILE A 92 -5.07 36.27 56.83
C ILE A 92 -6.19 35.72 55.95
N ALA A 93 -6.65 36.49 54.96
CA ALA A 93 -7.73 36.08 54.07
C ALA A 93 -7.33 34.86 53.22
N ARG A 94 -6.11 34.87 52.65
CA ARG A 94 -5.57 33.76 51.85
C ARG A 94 -5.39 32.48 52.66
N LEU A 95 -4.85 32.59 53.88
CA LEU A 95 -4.69 31.45 54.79
C LEU A 95 -6.04 30.81 55.13
N LYS A 96 -7.06 31.62 55.46
CA LYS A 96 -8.42 31.12 55.73
C LYS A 96 -9.03 30.39 54.55
N ILE A 97 -8.87 30.93 53.33
CA ILE A 97 -9.38 30.30 52.10
C ILE A 97 -8.70 28.94 51.86
N GLY A 98 -7.37 28.89 51.93
CA GLY A 98 -6.63 27.65 51.72
C GLY A 98 -6.96 26.59 52.78
N MET A 99 -7.09 26.97 54.05
CA MET A 99 -7.48 26.06 55.13
C MET A 99 -8.92 25.53 54.95
N SER A 100 -9.86 26.37 54.51
CA SER A 100 -11.23 25.93 54.22
C SER A 100 -11.27 24.90 53.09
N ALA A 101 -10.57 25.16 51.99
CA ALA A 101 -10.49 24.24 50.85
C ALA A 101 -9.89 22.88 51.26
N LEU A 102 -8.85 22.91 52.09
CA LEU A 102 -8.20 21.71 52.61
C LEU A 102 -9.13 20.91 53.55
N ALA A 103 -9.86 21.60 54.43
CA ALA A 103 -10.81 20.98 55.35
C ALA A 103 -11.97 20.29 54.61
N ASP A 104 -12.47 20.89 53.53
CA ASP A 104 -13.54 20.30 52.72
C ASP A 104 -13.05 19.07 51.94
N ALA A 105 -11.84 19.11 51.38
CA ALA A 105 -11.26 17.96 50.68
C ALA A 105 -10.98 16.78 51.63
N LYS A 106 -10.56 17.05 52.88
CA LYS A 106 -10.36 16.00 53.91
C LYS A 106 -11.64 15.22 54.22
N LYS A 107 -12.83 15.84 54.15
CA LYS A 107 -14.11 15.14 54.35
C LYS A 107 -14.38 14.08 53.27
N ALA A 108 -13.83 14.29 52.07
CA ALA A 108 -13.98 13.40 50.91
C ALA A 108 -12.80 12.42 50.71
N ALA A 109 -11.77 12.48 51.56
CA ALA A 109 -10.51 11.74 51.42
C ALA A 109 -10.54 10.28 51.95
N LYS A 110 -11.69 9.58 51.84
CA LYS A 110 -11.81 8.19 52.31
C LYS A 110 -10.92 7.26 51.48
N GLY A 111 -10.09 6.45 52.14
CA GLY A 111 -9.23 5.46 51.48
C GLY A 111 -7.96 6.05 50.85
N VAL A 112 -7.63 7.31 51.16
CA VAL A 112 -6.38 7.94 50.70
C VAL A 112 -5.18 7.44 51.51
N ALA A 113 -4.02 7.30 50.87
CA ALA A 113 -2.78 6.86 51.49
C ALA A 113 -2.36 7.72 52.69
N ALA A 114 -1.89 7.06 53.76
CA ALA A 114 -1.50 7.72 55.02
C ALA A 114 -0.45 8.82 54.82
N GLN A 115 0.55 8.59 53.95
CA GLN A 115 1.61 9.56 53.65
C GLN A 115 1.08 10.90 53.11
N LEU A 116 0.02 10.86 52.30
CA LEU A 116 -0.62 12.06 51.78
C LEU A 116 -1.39 12.79 52.89
N MET A 117 -2.09 12.05 53.75
CA MET A 117 -2.77 12.62 54.92
C MET A 117 -1.78 13.28 55.90
N ASP A 118 -0.63 12.66 56.15
CA ASP A 118 0.43 13.22 57.00
C ASP A 118 0.98 14.54 56.43
N SER A 119 1.20 14.57 55.11
CA SER A 119 1.66 15.77 54.39
C SER A 119 0.64 16.91 54.49
N VAL A 120 -0.64 16.59 54.31
CA VAL A 120 -1.76 17.54 54.44
C VAL A 120 -1.89 18.06 55.88
N ASN A 121 -1.78 17.19 56.88
CA ASN A 121 -1.84 17.57 58.30
C ASN A 121 -0.68 18.49 58.69
N LYS A 122 0.52 18.22 58.16
CA LYS A 122 1.70 19.08 58.37
C LYS A 122 1.51 20.47 57.76
N LEU A 123 0.99 20.54 56.52
CA LEU A 123 0.65 21.81 55.87
C LEU A 123 -0.40 22.58 56.68
N GLU A 124 -1.47 21.93 57.11
CA GLU A 124 -2.53 22.53 57.91
C GLU A 124 -2.00 23.10 59.24
N SER A 125 -1.13 22.36 59.93
CA SER A 125 -0.47 22.83 61.15
C SER A 125 0.35 24.10 60.90
N ASN A 126 1.16 24.12 59.84
CA ASN A 126 1.97 25.30 59.48
C ASN A 126 1.10 26.52 59.12
N MET A 127 0.02 26.30 58.36
CA MET A 127 -0.94 27.36 58.03
C MET A 127 -1.62 27.92 59.27
N LYS A 128 -2.00 27.05 60.22
CA LYS A 128 -2.63 27.46 61.48
C LYS A 128 -1.70 28.32 62.34
N THR A 129 -0.45 27.90 62.51
CA THR A 129 0.56 28.69 63.23
C THR A 129 0.77 30.06 62.60
N ASN A 130 0.87 30.13 61.26
CA ASN A 130 1.01 31.40 60.55
C ASN A 130 -0.24 32.28 60.66
N LEU A 131 -1.43 31.69 60.61
CA LEU A 131 -2.69 32.42 60.74
C LEU A 131 -2.83 33.02 62.14
N GLU A 132 -2.55 32.26 63.19
CA GLU A 132 -2.60 32.74 64.59
C GLU A 132 -1.60 33.89 64.81
N ARG A 133 -0.40 33.78 64.23
CA ARG A 133 0.62 34.84 64.25
C ARG A 133 0.14 36.10 63.54
N ALA A 134 -0.29 35.98 62.28
CA ALA A 134 -0.76 37.10 61.47
C ALA A 134 -1.99 37.79 62.09
N MET A 135 -2.94 37.03 62.65
CA MET A 135 -4.09 37.60 63.36
C MET A 135 -3.66 38.37 64.61
N LYS A 136 -2.76 37.81 65.43
CA LYS A 136 -2.25 38.49 66.63
C LYS A 136 -1.50 39.78 66.31
N GLU A 137 -0.69 39.78 65.24
CA GLU A 137 0.02 40.96 64.76
C GLU A 137 -0.94 42.00 64.19
N ASN A 138 -1.95 41.57 63.41
CA ASN A 138 -2.96 42.47 62.87
C ASN A 138 -3.82 43.11 63.98
N ASP A 139 -4.21 42.34 65.00
CA ASP A 139 -5.03 42.85 66.11
C ASP A 139 -4.28 43.82 67.03
N ARG A 140 -2.94 43.81 67.03
CA ARG A 140 -2.11 44.60 67.95
C ARG A 140 -1.32 45.72 67.28
N VAL A 141 -0.92 45.55 66.02
CA VAL A 141 0.04 46.43 65.33
C VAL A 141 -0.60 47.04 64.09
N TYR A 142 -1.05 46.21 63.14
CA TYR A 142 -1.44 46.71 61.81
C TYR A 142 -2.89 47.21 61.73
N LEU A 143 -3.81 46.61 62.50
CA LEU A 143 -5.23 46.95 62.57
C LEU A 143 -5.93 47.04 61.21
N MET A 144 -5.49 46.24 60.24
CA MET A 144 -6.03 46.26 58.89
C MET A 144 -7.31 45.44 58.79
N ARG A 145 -8.26 45.92 57.98
CA ARG A 145 -9.51 45.20 57.70
C ARG A 145 -9.24 44.02 56.77
N VAL A 146 -9.53 42.82 57.25
CA VAL A 146 -9.41 41.59 56.44
C VAL A 146 -10.41 41.63 55.27
N PRO A 147 -9.94 41.53 54.01
CA PRO A 147 -10.81 41.51 52.84
C PRO A 147 -11.67 40.25 52.77
N ALA A 148 -12.81 40.34 52.08
CA ALA A 148 -13.67 39.19 51.81
C ALA A 148 -13.03 38.27 50.76
N ALA A 149 -13.34 36.97 50.79
CA ALA A 149 -12.74 36.01 49.86
C ALA A 149 -13.01 36.36 48.38
N GLY A 150 -14.20 36.89 48.07
CA GLY A 150 -14.58 37.28 46.70
C GLY A 150 -13.91 38.55 46.16
N SER A 151 -13.25 39.35 47.02
CA SER A 151 -12.52 40.55 46.57
C SER A 151 -11.05 40.29 46.26
N LEU A 152 -10.55 39.07 46.49
CA LEU A 152 -9.17 38.70 46.22
C LEU A 152 -8.98 38.25 44.77
N GLY A 153 -7.90 38.70 44.13
CA GLY A 153 -7.52 38.23 42.79
C GLY A 153 -7.12 36.75 42.78
N ALA A 154 -7.23 36.10 41.63
CA ALA A 154 -6.76 34.73 41.46
C ALA A 154 -5.24 34.61 41.69
N LEU A 155 -4.79 33.49 42.26
CA LEU A 155 -3.35 33.21 42.38
C LEU A 155 -2.76 32.98 40.98
N SER A 156 -1.65 33.63 40.69
CA SER A 156 -0.90 33.38 39.45
C SER A 156 -0.33 31.95 39.44
N ALA A 157 -0.28 31.34 38.25
CA ALA A 157 0.22 29.97 38.05
C ALA A 157 1.39 29.95 37.06
N ALA A 158 2.33 29.02 37.24
CA ALA A 158 3.47 28.86 36.34
C ALA A 158 3.75 27.38 36.02
N SER A 159 3.66 27.00 34.75
CA SER A 159 4.01 25.65 34.28
C SER A 159 5.49 25.51 33.96
N LEU A 160 6.10 24.45 34.48
CA LEU A 160 7.49 24.05 34.21
C LEU A 160 7.56 22.77 33.38
N VAL A 161 6.41 22.14 33.11
CA VAL A 161 6.29 20.89 32.36
C VAL A 161 5.47 21.09 31.09
N LYS A 162 5.73 20.23 30.11
CA LYS A 162 4.98 20.12 28.86
C LYS A 162 4.81 18.64 28.48
N PRO A 163 3.70 18.26 27.82
CA PRO A 163 3.56 16.91 27.28
C PRO A 163 4.67 16.61 26.28
N THR A 164 5.22 15.40 26.33
CA THR A 164 6.22 14.94 25.35
C THR A 164 5.51 14.38 24.11
N SER A 165 6.02 14.70 22.92
CA SER A 165 5.46 14.19 21.67
C SER A 165 5.75 12.70 21.53
N LEU A 166 4.70 11.90 21.33
CA LEU A 166 4.84 10.45 21.14
C LEU A 166 5.64 10.13 19.87
N SER A 167 5.57 10.99 18.86
CA SER A 167 6.32 10.88 17.60
C SER A 167 7.84 10.93 17.81
N GLU A 168 8.30 11.67 18.82
CA GLU A 168 9.73 11.79 19.14
C GLU A 168 10.24 10.59 19.95
N VAL A 169 9.37 10.02 20.81
CA VAL A 169 9.72 8.90 21.70
C VAL A 169 9.68 7.56 20.96
N LEU A 170 8.69 7.38 20.08
CA LEU A 170 8.50 6.16 19.29
C LEU A 170 9.14 6.26 17.90
N ASP A 171 10.13 7.14 17.74
CA ASP A 171 10.85 7.28 16.47
C ASP A 171 11.72 6.04 16.19
N ALA A 172 11.07 5.00 15.67
CA ALA A 172 11.69 3.79 15.16
C ALA A 172 12.20 3.97 13.72
N SER A 173 12.23 5.19 13.17
CA SER A 173 12.75 5.45 11.82
C SER A 173 14.19 4.98 11.60
N LYS A 174 14.94 4.81 12.70
CA LYS A 174 16.31 4.27 12.71
C LYS A 174 16.37 2.77 12.48
N GLU A 175 15.30 2.02 12.76
CA GLU A 175 15.25 0.57 12.56
C GLU A 175 14.41 0.21 11.32
N ARG A 176 15.10 -0.17 10.24
CA ARG A 176 14.45 -0.51 8.98
C ARG A 176 14.37 -2.02 8.77
N LEU A 177 13.44 -2.67 9.47
CA LEU A 177 13.19 -4.12 9.36
C LEU A 177 12.69 -4.55 7.97
N PHE A 178 12.00 -3.64 7.26
CA PHE A 178 11.36 -3.91 5.96
C PHE A 178 11.82 -2.96 4.86
N SER A 179 13.11 -2.57 4.86
CA SER A 179 13.68 -1.67 3.85
C SER A 179 13.53 -2.18 2.41
N SER A 180 13.42 -3.49 2.21
CA SER A 180 13.19 -4.13 0.91
C SER A 180 11.71 -4.30 0.56
N LEU A 181 10.78 -4.00 1.46
CA LEU A 181 9.36 -4.18 1.22
C LEU A 181 8.82 -3.00 0.39
N VAL A 182 8.35 -3.31 -0.80
CA VAL A 182 7.72 -2.32 -1.68
C VAL A 182 6.30 -2.03 -1.17
N PRO A 183 5.92 -0.75 -0.98
CA PRO A 183 4.56 -0.39 -0.60
C PRO A 183 3.51 -0.84 -1.63
N ASP A 184 2.35 -1.28 -1.16
CA ASP A 184 1.26 -1.77 -2.00
C ASP A 184 0.78 -0.74 -3.05
N GLY A 185 0.72 0.55 -2.66
CA GLY A 185 0.36 1.63 -3.59
C GLY A 185 1.32 1.72 -4.77
N SER A 186 2.61 1.51 -4.54
CA SER A 186 3.63 1.50 -5.60
C SER A 186 3.52 0.26 -6.49
N MET A 187 3.21 -0.90 -5.91
CA MET A 187 3.00 -2.14 -6.67
C MET A 187 1.77 -2.05 -7.59
N LYS A 188 0.66 -1.49 -7.11
CA LYS A 188 -0.56 -1.26 -7.90
C LYS A 188 -0.32 -0.26 -9.03
N ALA A 189 0.36 0.84 -8.75
CA ALA A 189 0.73 1.82 -9.78
C ALA A 189 1.61 1.18 -10.86
N LEU A 190 2.57 0.34 -10.46
CA LEU A 190 3.43 -0.40 -11.39
C LEU A 190 2.62 -1.35 -12.27
N SER A 191 1.73 -2.16 -11.68
CA SER A 191 0.87 -3.09 -12.42
C SER A 191 0.03 -2.36 -13.48
N LYS A 192 -0.54 -1.21 -13.10
CA LYS A 192 -1.33 -0.38 -14.03
C LYS A 192 -0.46 0.18 -15.16
N TYR A 193 0.76 0.62 -14.86
CA TYR A 193 1.69 1.11 -15.88
C TYR A 193 2.11 0.00 -16.85
N THR A 194 2.45 -1.19 -16.35
CA THR A 194 2.80 -2.34 -17.20
C THR A 194 1.65 -2.76 -18.12
N GLU A 195 0.42 -2.75 -17.60
CA GLU A 195 -0.77 -3.03 -18.39
C GLU A 195 -1.01 -1.97 -19.48
N MET A 196 -0.80 -0.68 -19.16
CA MET A 196 -0.92 0.40 -20.14
C MET A 196 0.11 0.28 -21.27
N VAL A 197 1.37 -0.02 -20.94
CA VAL A 197 2.44 -0.24 -21.91
C VAL A 197 2.13 -1.45 -22.79
N ASP A 198 1.71 -2.57 -22.20
CA ASP A 198 1.33 -3.77 -22.95
C ASP A 198 0.16 -3.51 -23.90
N ASN A 199 -0.84 -2.76 -23.44
CA ASN A 199 -1.99 -2.37 -24.28
C ASN A 199 -1.57 -1.50 -25.47
N ILE A 200 -0.66 -0.52 -25.26
CA ILE A 200 -0.14 0.30 -26.35
C ILE A 200 0.63 -0.55 -27.35
N ILE A 201 1.55 -1.40 -26.88
CA ILE A 201 2.36 -2.26 -27.74
C ILE A 201 1.45 -3.19 -28.57
N ARG A 202 0.47 -3.83 -27.93
CA ARG A 202 -0.50 -4.70 -28.61
C ARG A 202 -1.28 -3.93 -29.68
N THR A 203 -1.85 -2.77 -29.33
CA THR A 203 -2.66 -1.98 -30.26
C THR A 203 -1.86 -1.52 -31.48
N GLN A 204 -0.58 -1.15 -31.29
CA GLN A 204 0.27 -0.74 -32.41
C GLN A 204 0.70 -1.93 -33.28
N ALA A 205 1.02 -3.08 -32.67
CA ALA A 205 1.33 -4.31 -33.40
C ALA A 205 0.13 -4.78 -34.24
N GLU A 206 -1.08 -4.77 -33.67
CA GLU A 206 -2.31 -5.10 -34.39
C GLU A 206 -2.55 -4.19 -35.59
N LYS A 207 -2.30 -2.88 -35.46
CA LYS A 207 -2.41 -1.92 -36.58
C LYS A 207 -1.39 -2.19 -37.69
N LEU A 208 -0.15 -2.53 -37.34
CA LEU A 208 0.89 -2.86 -38.30
C LEU A 208 0.52 -4.14 -39.07
N GLN A 209 0.08 -5.17 -38.35
CA GLN A 209 -0.40 -6.43 -38.95
C GLN A 209 -1.60 -6.23 -39.86
N GLN A 210 -2.61 -5.46 -39.43
CA GLN A 210 -3.78 -5.12 -40.25
C GLN A 210 -3.38 -4.39 -41.53
N ALA A 211 -2.46 -3.42 -41.45
CA ALA A 211 -2.01 -2.69 -42.63
C ALA A 211 -1.27 -3.62 -43.62
N SER A 212 -0.45 -4.55 -43.12
CA SER A 212 0.23 -5.55 -43.95
C SER A 212 -0.75 -6.53 -44.59
N GLU A 213 -1.77 -6.97 -43.85
CA GLU A 213 -2.80 -7.87 -44.38
C GLU A 213 -3.67 -7.19 -45.44
N ILE A 214 -4.07 -5.93 -45.23
CA ILE A 214 -4.79 -5.13 -46.24
C ILE A 214 -3.94 -5.00 -47.50
N THR A 215 -2.64 -4.70 -47.36
CA THR A 215 -1.72 -4.62 -48.50
C THR A 215 -1.67 -5.96 -49.25
N ARG A 216 -1.53 -7.08 -48.54
CA ARG A 216 -1.47 -8.43 -49.12
C ARG A 216 -2.76 -8.79 -49.87
N VAL A 217 -3.92 -8.51 -49.28
CA VAL A 217 -5.23 -8.76 -49.91
C VAL A 217 -5.40 -7.93 -51.17
N ARG A 218 -5.05 -6.63 -51.14
CA ARG A 218 -5.15 -5.75 -52.31
C ARG A 218 -4.21 -6.17 -53.44
N LEU A 219 -2.98 -6.55 -53.13
CA LEU A 219 -2.04 -7.06 -54.14
C LEU A 219 -2.56 -8.34 -54.80
N LYS A 220 -3.12 -9.25 -53.99
CA LYS A 220 -3.75 -10.48 -54.50
C LYS A 220 -4.98 -10.21 -55.36
N GLU A 221 -5.84 -9.24 -55.00
CA GLU A 221 -6.99 -8.82 -55.84
C GLU A 221 -6.56 -8.29 -57.21
N MET A 222 -5.34 -7.76 -57.32
CA MET A 222 -4.78 -7.19 -58.56
C MET A 222 -3.87 -8.17 -59.30
N ASP A 223 -3.70 -9.41 -58.83
CA ASP A 223 -2.74 -10.39 -59.33
C ASP A 223 -1.31 -9.82 -59.47
N LEU A 224 -0.92 -8.92 -58.55
CA LEU A 224 0.41 -8.32 -58.47
C LEU A 224 1.19 -8.94 -57.31
N PRO A 225 2.51 -9.20 -57.44
CA PRO A 225 3.39 -8.85 -58.56
C PRO A 225 3.35 -9.83 -59.75
N ASP A 226 2.62 -10.94 -59.64
CA ASP A 226 2.66 -12.07 -60.59
C ASP A 226 2.37 -11.67 -62.05
N SER A 227 1.44 -10.74 -62.27
CA SER A 227 1.10 -10.21 -63.59
C SER A 227 2.28 -9.50 -64.26
N ILE A 228 3.13 -8.80 -63.51
CA ILE A 228 4.32 -8.12 -64.04
C ILE A 228 5.42 -9.14 -64.36
N LEU A 229 5.61 -10.13 -63.50
CA LEU A 229 6.60 -11.19 -63.70
C LEU A 229 6.24 -12.07 -64.91
N SER A 230 4.95 -12.28 -65.18
CA SER A 230 4.49 -13.02 -66.37
C SER A 230 4.81 -12.32 -67.70
N LEU A 231 4.93 -10.98 -67.72
CA LEU A 231 5.29 -10.18 -68.89
C LEU A 231 6.79 -10.29 -69.23
N GLU A 232 7.65 -10.55 -68.25
CA GLU A 232 9.11 -10.64 -68.45
C GLU A 232 9.55 -11.92 -69.18
N GLY A 233 8.64 -12.86 -69.43
CA GLY A 233 8.87 -13.96 -70.37
C GLY A 233 10.08 -14.86 -70.05
N ASN A 234 10.46 -14.95 -68.77
CA ASN A 234 11.50 -15.87 -68.32
C ASN A 234 10.87 -17.22 -68.01
N ILE A 235 11.31 -18.25 -68.73
CA ILE A 235 10.93 -19.67 -68.59
C ILE A 235 11.55 -20.28 -67.30
N THR A 236 12.10 -19.44 -66.42
CA THR A 236 12.78 -19.81 -65.18
C THR A 236 12.03 -19.23 -64.00
N LEU A 237 11.89 -20.01 -62.94
CA LEU A 237 11.24 -19.59 -61.69
C LEU A 237 11.87 -18.25 -61.23
N PRO A 238 11.06 -17.21 -60.96
CA PRO A 238 11.56 -15.94 -60.40
C PRO A 238 12.48 -16.19 -59.20
N LEU A 239 13.57 -15.42 -59.09
CA LEU A 239 14.59 -15.63 -58.05
C LEU A 239 13.97 -15.59 -56.65
N ASP A 240 13.07 -14.64 -56.40
CA ASP A 240 12.38 -14.50 -55.11
C ASP A 240 11.54 -15.74 -54.75
N LEU A 241 10.82 -16.31 -55.72
CA LEU A 241 10.06 -17.55 -55.52
C LEU A 241 10.98 -18.76 -55.32
N LYS A 242 12.16 -18.77 -55.96
CA LYS A 242 13.16 -19.82 -55.75
C LYS A 242 13.74 -19.74 -54.33
N GLU A 243 14.05 -18.53 -53.86
CA GLU A 243 14.51 -18.28 -52.49
C GLU A 243 13.45 -18.67 -51.44
N ASP A 244 12.18 -18.33 -51.68
CA ASP A 244 11.06 -18.72 -50.79
C ASP A 244 10.87 -20.24 -50.75
N VAL A 245 10.95 -20.91 -51.90
CA VAL A 245 10.88 -22.39 -51.98
C VAL A 245 12.05 -23.03 -51.25
N GLU A 246 13.27 -22.53 -51.46
CA GLU A 246 14.47 -23.00 -50.74
C GLU A 246 14.32 -22.77 -49.23
N ALA A 247 13.78 -21.64 -48.79
CA ALA A 247 13.51 -21.36 -47.37
C ALA A 247 12.50 -22.35 -46.76
N VAL A 248 11.42 -22.68 -47.48
CA VAL A 248 10.45 -23.70 -47.05
C VAL A 248 11.10 -25.09 -46.97
N GLN A 249 11.94 -25.45 -47.95
CA GLN A 249 12.65 -26.72 -47.96
C GLN A 249 13.70 -26.82 -46.84
N ILE A 250 14.42 -25.74 -46.54
CA ILE A 250 15.36 -25.65 -45.41
C ILE A 250 14.62 -25.81 -44.07
N SER A 251 13.40 -25.27 -43.99
CA SER A 251 12.54 -25.37 -42.81
C SER A 251 11.90 -26.75 -42.62
N GLY A 252 12.24 -27.74 -43.46
CA GLY A 252 11.76 -29.11 -43.36
C GLY A 252 10.50 -29.42 -44.18
N GLY A 253 10.02 -28.47 -44.99
CA GLY A 253 8.90 -28.68 -45.91
C GLY A 253 7.59 -29.09 -45.22
N PRO A 254 6.66 -29.74 -45.96
CA PRO A 254 5.39 -30.20 -45.39
C PRO A 254 5.57 -31.28 -44.29
N ALA A 255 6.63 -32.09 -44.37
CA ALA A 255 6.94 -33.10 -43.35
C ALA A 255 7.39 -32.46 -42.01
N GLY A 256 8.12 -31.34 -42.06
CA GLY A 256 8.48 -30.56 -40.88
C GLY A 256 7.25 -30.02 -40.16
N LEU A 257 6.27 -29.50 -40.93
CA LEU A 257 5.00 -29.03 -40.36
C LEU A 257 4.17 -30.17 -39.75
N GLU A 258 4.17 -31.36 -40.34
CA GLU A 258 3.53 -32.55 -39.73
C GLU A 258 4.20 -32.93 -38.39
N SER A 259 5.52 -32.85 -38.31
CA SER A 259 6.25 -33.09 -37.06
C SER A 259 5.87 -32.09 -35.97
N GLU A 260 5.75 -30.80 -36.31
CA GLU A 260 5.29 -29.76 -35.37
C GLU A 260 3.84 -29.98 -34.91
N LEU A 261 2.94 -30.37 -35.83
CA LEU A 261 1.57 -30.76 -35.46
C LEU A 261 1.53 -31.98 -34.54
N GLN A 262 2.44 -32.94 -34.74
CA GLN A 262 2.55 -34.10 -33.86
C GLN A 262 3.02 -33.68 -32.46
N GLN A 263 3.99 -32.76 -32.36
CA GLN A 263 4.41 -32.20 -31.07
C GLN A 263 3.27 -31.45 -30.37
N LEU A 264 2.46 -30.68 -31.11
CA LEU A 264 1.28 -29.99 -30.58
C LEU A 264 0.30 -30.99 -29.94
N ARG A 265 0.03 -32.12 -30.61
CA ARG A 265 -0.83 -33.20 -30.08
C ARG A 265 -0.26 -33.81 -28.81
N ASP A 266 1.04 -34.08 -28.78
CA ASP A 266 1.69 -34.64 -27.60
C ASP A 266 1.64 -33.67 -26.41
N LEU A 267 1.86 -32.37 -26.62
CA LEU A 267 1.73 -31.35 -25.59
C LEU A 267 0.28 -31.23 -25.08
N SER A 268 -0.70 -31.26 -25.98
CA SER A 268 -2.13 -31.24 -25.63
C SER A 268 -2.49 -32.45 -24.77
N ARG A 269 -2.02 -33.65 -25.13
CA ARG A 269 -2.20 -34.88 -24.35
C ARG A 269 -1.63 -34.74 -22.94
N VAL A 270 -0.38 -34.29 -22.82
CA VAL A 270 0.28 -34.13 -21.51
C VAL A 270 -0.49 -33.14 -20.63
N ASN A 271 -0.94 -32.01 -21.17
CA ASN A 271 -1.71 -31.03 -20.40
C ASN A 271 -3.06 -31.60 -19.94
N GLN A 272 -3.72 -32.41 -20.78
CA GLN A 272 -4.97 -33.08 -20.44
C GLN A 272 -4.75 -34.13 -19.33
N GLU A 273 -3.68 -34.92 -19.42
CA GLU A 273 -3.31 -35.91 -18.39
C GLU A 273 -3.05 -35.24 -17.03
N LEU A 274 -2.31 -34.13 -17.00
CA LEU A 274 -2.06 -33.37 -15.77
C LEU A 274 -3.35 -32.83 -15.14
N LEU A 275 -4.30 -32.38 -15.97
CA LEU A 275 -5.59 -31.88 -15.50
C LEU A 275 -6.40 -33.02 -14.86
N VAL A 276 -6.50 -34.16 -15.56
CA VAL A 276 -7.22 -35.35 -15.07
C VAL A 276 -6.61 -35.87 -13.77
N GLN A 277 -5.28 -35.99 -13.68
CA GLN A 277 -4.60 -36.41 -12.46
C GLN A 277 -4.88 -35.46 -11.28
N THR A 278 -4.89 -34.16 -11.54
CA THR A 278 -5.20 -33.17 -10.50
C THR A 278 -6.65 -33.28 -10.02
N GLU A 279 -7.58 -33.51 -10.95
CA GLU A 279 -9.00 -33.75 -10.64
C GLU A 279 -9.20 -35.02 -9.83
N GLU A 280 -8.54 -36.12 -10.20
CA GLU A 280 -8.58 -37.40 -9.50
C GLU A 280 -8.06 -37.28 -8.06
N LEU A 281 -6.97 -36.53 -7.84
CA LEU A 281 -6.43 -36.30 -6.50
C LEU A 281 -7.41 -35.52 -5.61
N LEU A 282 -8.07 -34.50 -6.17
CA LEU A 282 -9.08 -33.71 -5.46
C LEU A 282 -10.32 -34.55 -5.15
N GLN A 283 -10.77 -35.37 -6.11
CA GLN A 283 -11.92 -36.24 -5.92
C GLN A 283 -11.64 -37.34 -4.89
N LYS A 284 -10.43 -37.90 -4.89
CA LYS A 284 -10.00 -38.88 -3.90
C LYS A 284 -10.04 -38.31 -2.49
N GLU A 285 -9.45 -37.13 -2.27
CA GLU A 285 -9.44 -36.48 -0.95
C GLU A 285 -10.87 -36.11 -0.50
N ALA A 286 -11.71 -35.60 -1.41
CA ALA A 286 -13.11 -35.28 -1.12
C ALA A 286 -13.93 -36.54 -0.75
N ASN A 287 -13.69 -37.66 -1.43
CA ASN A 287 -14.33 -38.93 -1.12
C ASN A 287 -13.88 -39.47 0.25
N GLU A 288 -12.59 -39.37 0.56
CA GLU A 288 -12.04 -39.77 1.87
C GLU A 288 -12.60 -38.90 3.00
N ASP A 289 -12.71 -37.57 2.83
CA ASP A 289 -13.35 -36.67 3.82
C ASP A 289 -14.83 -37.03 4.03
N ALA A 290 -15.57 -37.32 2.95
CA ALA A 290 -16.97 -37.76 3.05
C ALA A 290 -17.10 -39.10 3.80
N GLN A 291 -16.21 -40.06 3.52
CA GLN A 291 -16.16 -41.34 4.23
C GLN A 291 -15.84 -41.15 5.73
N PHE A 292 -14.86 -40.32 6.08
CA PHE A 292 -14.52 -40.09 7.48
C PHE A 292 -15.59 -39.29 8.23
N ARG A 293 -16.29 -38.36 7.58
CA ARG A 293 -17.45 -37.68 8.17
C ARG A 293 -18.59 -38.66 8.49
N THR A 294 -18.87 -39.60 7.60
CA THR A 294 -19.90 -40.62 7.83
C THR A 294 -19.50 -41.60 8.93
N GLN A 295 -18.23 -42.01 8.99
CA GLN A 295 -17.72 -42.95 10.00
C GLN A 295 -17.57 -42.34 11.39
N PHE A 296 -17.06 -41.11 11.49
CA PHE A 296 -16.65 -40.51 12.76
C PHE A 296 -17.57 -39.40 13.27
N GLY A 297 -18.53 -38.94 12.46
CA GLY A 297 -19.58 -37.99 12.84
C GLY A 297 -19.02 -36.77 13.58
N SER A 298 -19.43 -36.60 14.84
CA SER A 298 -19.05 -35.47 15.70
C SER A 298 -17.57 -35.41 16.10
N ARG A 299 -16.79 -36.51 15.92
CA ARG A 299 -15.34 -36.50 16.17
C ARG A 299 -14.54 -35.91 15.01
N TRP A 300 -15.17 -35.71 13.85
CA TRP A 300 -14.54 -35.14 12.66
C TRP A 300 -14.84 -33.65 12.53
N THR A 301 -14.05 -32.82 13.19
CA THR A 301 -14.28 -31.37 13.31
C THR A 301 -13.57 -30.53 12.24
N ARG A 302 -12.93 -31.17 11.26
CA ARG A 302 -12.20 -30.45 10.19
C ARG A 302 -13.18 -29.69 9.28
N PRO A 303 -12.79 -28.56 8.67
CA PRO A 303 -13.57 -27.93 7.59
C PRO A 303 -13.80 -28.91 6.43
N GLN A 304 -14.91 -28.76 5.70
CA GLN A 304 -15.26 -29.65 4.60
C GLN A 304 -14.27 -29.49 3.46
N SER A 305 -13.78 -30.60 2.91
CA SER A 305 -12.77 -30.55 1.84
C SER A 305 -13.22 -29.73 0.63
N SER A 306 -14.49 -29.80 0.24
CA SER A 306 -15.07 -28.96 -0.82
C SER A 306 -14.96 -27.45 -0.56
N THR A 307 -14.91 -27.02 0.70
CA THR A 307 -14.73 -25.59 1.05
C THR A 307 -13.27 -25.15 0.93
N LEU A 308 -12.32 -26.03 1.29
CA LEU A 308 -10.88 -25.77 1.20
C LEU A 308 -10.36 -25.84 -0.25
N THR A 309 -10.91 -26.75 -1.05
CA THR A 309 -10.46 -26.99 -2.43
C THR A 309 -11.18 -26.14 -3.48
N LYS A 310 -12.20 -25.36 -3.08
CA LYS A 310 -13.03 -24.55 -4.00
C LYS A 310 -12.21 -23.69 -4.97
N ASN A 311 -11.20 -22.96 -4.47
CA ASN A 311 -10.35 -22.11 -5.33
C ASN A 311 -9.56 -22.94 -6.35
N ILE A 312 -9.15 -24.15 -5.98
CA ILE A 312 -8.41 -25.06 -6.86
C ILE A 312 -9.36 -25.62 -7.93
N GLN A 313 -10.59 -26.00 -7.54
CA GLN A 313 -11.63 -26.45 -8.48
C GLN A 313 -12.00 -25.34 -9.49
N ASP A 314 -12.15 -24.09 -9.04
CA ASP A 314 -12.42 -22.94 -9.91
C ASP A 314 -11.30 -22.75 -10.95
N ARG A 315 -10.04 -22.90 -10.53
CA ARG A 315 -8.88 -22.84 -11.44
C ARG A 315 -8.82 -24.04 -12.38
N LEU A 316 -9.17 -25.23 -11.92
CA LEU A 316 -9.21 -26.45 -12.74
C LEU A 316 -10.27 -26.31 -13.85
N ASN A 317 -11.46 -25.80 -13.51
CA ASN A 317 -12.52 -25.51 -14.49
C ASN A 317 -12.07 -24.47 -15.54
N LEU A 318 -11.33 -23.43 -15.11
CA LEU A 318 -10.75 -22.46 -16.03
C LEU A 318 -9.74 -23.11 -17.00
N PHE A 319 -8.84 -23.96 -16.48
CA PHE A 319 -7.88 -24.67 -17.33
C PHE A 319 -8.57 -25.64 -18.29
N ALA A 320 -9.61 -26.35 -17.85
CA ALA A 320 -10.41 -27.22 -18.71
C ALA A 320 -11.09 -26.43 -19.83
N SER A 321 -11.64 -25.25 -19.54
CA SER A 321 -12.21 -24.36 -20.56
C SER A 321 -11.16 -23.87 -21.56
N ASN A 322 -9.97 -23.52 -21.09
CA ASN A 322 -8.87 -23.09 -21.96
C ASN A 322 -8.36 -24.22 -22.85
N LEU A 323 -8.23 -25.45 -22.33
CA LEU A 323 -7.87 -26.63 -23.13
C LEU A 323 -8.91 -26.93 -24.21
N LYS A 324 -10.20 -26.78 -23.90
CA LYS A 324 -11.26 -26.93 -24.91
C LYS A 324 -11.12 -25.91 -26.04
N LYS A 325 -10.87 -24.63 -25.72
CA LYS A 325 -10.62 -23.59 -26.73
C LYS A 325 -9.37 -23.85 -27.56
N ALA A 326 -8.31 -24.35 -26.92
CA ALA A 326 -7.09 -24.76 -27.60
C ALA A 326 -7.39 -25.91 -28.57
N ALA A 327 -8.09 -26.95 -28.14
CA ALA A 327 -8.48 -28.08 -29.00
C ALA A 327 -9.33 -27.64 -30.21
N ASP A 328 -10.27 -26.72 -30.03
CA ASP A 328 -11.05 -26.15 -31.13
C ASP A 328 -10.13 -25.42 -32.14
N SER A 329 -9.14 -24.67 -31.65
CA SER A 329 -8.16 -23.95 -32.48
C SER A 329 -7.21 -24.91 -33.21
N ASP A 330 -6.70 -25.92 -32.51
CA ASP A 330 -5.84 -26.96 -33.07
C ASP A 330 -6.58 -27.70 -34.20
N SER A 331 -7.87 -28.01 -34.01
CA SER A 331 -8.69 -28.66 -35.04
C SER A 331 -8.87 -27.80 -36.31
N LEU A 332 -8.90 -26.48 -36.16
CA LEU A 332 -8.99 -25.54 -37.28
C LEU A 332 -7.67 -25.49 -38.04
N ILE A 333 -6.54 -25.45 -37.32
CA ILE A 333 -5.20 -25.48 -37.90
C ILE A 333 -4.98 -26.80 -38.64
N GLU A 334 -5.27 -27.94 -38.00
CA GLU A 334 -5.13 -29.27 -38.62
C GLU A 334 -5.95 -29.39 -39.90
N ARG A 335 -7.17 -28.85 -39.91
CA ARG A 335 -8.00 -28.82 -41.13
C ARG A 335 -7.38 -27.95 -42.22
N GLY A 336 -6.95 -26.75 -41.87
CA GLY A 336 -6.30 -25.84 -42.82
C GLY A 336 -5.02 -26.42 -43.41
N VAL A 337 -4.20 -27.10 -42.61
CA VAL A 337 -2.99 -27.79 -43.08
C VAL A 337 -3.36 -28.94 -44.01
N LYS A 338 -4.35 -29.76 -43.65
CA LYS A 338 -4.80 -30.89 -44.48
C LYS A 338 -5.37 -30.46 -45.83
N GLU A 339 -6.14 -29.38 -45.86
CA GLU A 339 -6.73 -28.82 -47.09
C GLU A 339 -5.65 -28.28 -48.04
N ASN A 340 -4.61 -27.64 -47.50
CA ASN A 340 -3.53 -27.05 -48.29
C ASN A 340 -2.36 -28.01 -48.56
N TYR A 341 -2.35 -29.19 -47.94
CA TYR A 341 -1.28 -30.18 -48.07
C TYR A 341 -0.92 -30.55 -49.52
N PRO A 342 -1.88 -30.78 -50.43
CA PRO A 342 -1.55 -31.10 -51.82
C PRO A 342 -0.76 -29.98 -52.52
N LEU A 343 -1.08 -28.72 -52.22
CA LEU A 343 -0.37 -27.56 -52.77
C LEU A 343 1.02 -27.40 -52.13
N MET A 344 1.12 -27.62 -50.81
CA MET A 344 2.40 -27.58 -50.11
C MET A 344 3.37 -28.68 -50.54
N SER A 345 2.86 -29.87 -50.89
CA SER A 345 3.66 -30.99 -51.38
C SER A 345 4.38 -30.69 -52.71
N ILE A 346 3.88 -29.72 -53.49
CA ILE A 346 4.52 -29.28 -54.74
C ILE A 346 5.84 -28.56 -54.45
N LEU A 347 5.91 -27.83 -53.33
CA LEU A 347 7.10 -27.06 -52.91
C LEU A 347 8.27 -27.96 -52.50
N ASP A 348 8.02 -29.25 -52.25
CA ASP A 348 9.02 -30.22 -51.81
C ASP A 348 9.66 -31.01 -52.97
N LYS A 349 9.18 -30.81 -54.21
CA LYS A 349 9.73 -31.47 -55.40
C LYS A 349 11.06 -30.85 -55.81
N ARG A 350 12.04 -31.70 -56.15
CA ARG A 350 13.36 -31.29 -56.66
C ARG A 350 13.67 -31.97 -58.01
N PRO A 351 13.93 -31.23 -59.10
CA PRO A 351 13.81 -29.77 -59.27
C PRO A 351 12.33 -29.31 -59.33
N ILE A 352 11.99 -28.16 -58.73
CA ILE A 352 10.61 -27.66 -58.65
C ILE A 352 10.03 -27.32 -60.03
N GLU A 353 10.92 -27.04 -60.99
CA GLU A 353 10.64 -26.81 -62.40
C GLU A 353 9.94 -27.99 -63.07
N SER A 354 10.05 -29.20 -62.52
CA SER A 354 9.35 -30.40 -63.01
C SER A 354 7.85 -30.41 -62.70
N ALA A 355 7.39 -29.55 -61.80
CA ALA A 355 6.00 -29.49 -61.35
C ALA A 355 5.20 -28.33 -61.99
N LEU A 356 5.84 -27.50 -62.81
CA LEU A 356 5.23 -26.30 -63.39
C LEU A 356 4.80 -26.55 -64.86
N PRO A 357 3.59 -26.15 -65.27
CA PRO A 357 3.20 -26.17 -66.67
C PRO A 357 3.97 -25.10 -67.45
N SER A 358 4.48 -25.43 -68.64
CA SER A 358 5.15 -24.46 -69.51
C SER A 358 4.11 -23.51 -70.12
N ILE A 359 4.09 -22.26 -69.68
CA ILE A 359 3.20 -21.23 -70.23
C ILE A 359 3.93 -20.52 -71.37
N SER A 360 3.38 -20.60 -72.58
CA SER A 360 3.85 -19.86 -73.75
C SER A 360 3.57 -18.36 -73.58
N ARG A 361 4.49 -17.52 -74.03
CA ARG A 361 4.37 -16.05 -73.95
C ARG A 361 3.03 -15.57 -74.54
N PRO A 362 2.27 -14.72 -73.84
CA PRO A 362 1.15 -13.99 -74.44
C PRO A 362 1.69 -13.11 -75.58
N ILE A 363 0.96 -13.03 -76.69
CA ILE A 363 1.30 -12.16 -77.82
C ILE A 363 1.05 -10.70 -77.38
N MET A 364 2.12 -9.92 -77.23
CA MET A 364 2.05 -8.50 -76.84
C MET A 364 1.64 -7.61 -78.03
N SER A 365 0.88 -6.54 -77.74
CA SER A 365 0.53 -5.47 -78.68
C SER A 365 1.68 -4.47 -78.82
N LEU A 366 1.76 -3.79 -79.96
CA LEU A 366 2.93 -3.01 -80.42
C LEU A 366 2.94 -1.50 -80.00
N ASP A 367 2.35 -1.12 -78.88
CA ASP A 367 2.35 0.29 -78.42
C ASP A 367 3.41 0.53 -77.33
N GLY A 368 4.48 1.24 -77.67
CA GLY A 368 5.66 1.51 -76.81
C GLY A 368 5.44 2.39 -75.57
N ASN A 369 4.21 2.53 -75.08
CA ASN A 369 3.86 3.23 -73.84
C ASN A 369 3.72 2.28 -72.63
N GLU A 370 3.70 0.97 -72.87
CA GLU A 370 3.51 -0.07 -71.86
C GLU A 370 4.74 -0.22 -70.93
N ASP A 371 5.96 -0.07 -71.46
CA ASP A 371 7.20 -0.17 -70.69
C ASP A 371 7.31 0.93 -69.61
N ALA A 372 6.80 2.13 -69.89
CA ALA A 372 6.76 3.22 -68.92
C ALA A 372 5.78 2.94 -67.78
N ILE A 373 4.62 2.33 -68.08
CA ILE A 373 3.60 1.96 -67.09
C ILE A 373 4.11 0.81 -66.22
N VAL A 374 4.72 -0.22 -66.82
CA VAL A 374 5.35 -1.34 -66.10
C VAL A 374 6.50 -0.85 -65.23
N GLY A 375 7.34 0.07 -65.72
CA GLY A 375 8.41 0.70 -64.94
C GLY A 375 7.90 1.48 -63.73
N ALA A 376 6.83 2.27 -63.90
CA ALA A 376 6.20 3.00 -62.80
C ALA A 376 5.59 2.06 -61.75
N LEU A 377 4.91 0.99 -62.19
CA LEU A 377 4.29 0.02 -61.29
C LEU A 377 5.34 -0.79 -60.51
N LYS A 378 6.46 -1.18 -61.14
CA LYS A 378 7.61 -1.79 -60.45
C LYS A 378 8.21 -0.86 -59.39
N GLN A 379 8.32 0.43 -59.69
CA GLN A 379 8.78 1.41 -58.71
C GLN A 379 7.83 1.53 -57.51
N SER A 380 6.52 1.54 -57.75
CA SER A 380 5.51 1.56 -56.68
C SER A 380 5.52 0.27 -55.83
N LEU A 381 5.74 -0.90 -56.44
CA LEU A 381 5.89 -2.16 -55.70
C LEU A 381 7.14 -2.18 -54.82
N ARG A 382 8.29 -1.72 -55.32
CA ARG A 382 9.51 -1.56 -54.50
C ARG A 382 9.32 -0.61 -53.33
N GLN A 383 8.57 0.48 -53.53
CA GLN A 383 8.22 1.39 -52.43
C GLN A 383 7.35 0.68 -51.38
N LEU A 384 6.38 -0.14 -51.82
CA LEU A 384 5.50 -0.90 -50.94
C LEU A 384 6.26 -1.99 -50.15
N GLU A 385 7.21 -2.68 -50.77
CA GLU A 385 8.14 -3.62 -50.13
C GLU A 385 9.00 -2.92 -49.07
N SER A 386 9.54 -1.74 -49.40
CA SER A 386 10.31 -0.94 -48.43
C SER A 386 9.46 -0.53 -47.22
N LEU A 387 8.18 -0.21 -47.42
CA LEU A 387 7.24 0.06 -46.35
C LEU A 387 6.93 -1.20 -45.54
N GLY A 388 6.83 -2.37 -46.18
CA GLY A 388 6.71 -3.67 -45.49
C GLY A 388 7.91 -3.95 -44.59
N ALA A 389 9.13 -3.78 -45.10
CA ALA A 389 10.37 -3.93 -44.32
C ALA A 389 10.44 -2.95 -43.14
N HIS A 390 10.03 -1.69 -43.34
CA HIS A 390 9.94 -0.72 -42.24
C HIS A 390 8.91 -1.12 -41.18
N ARG A 391 7.76 -1.68 -41.56
CA ARG A 391 6.76 -2.20 -40.59
C ARG A 391 7.33 -3.36 -39.78
N ALA A 392 8.01 -4.31 -40.41
CA ALA A 392 8.67 -5.42 -39.71
C ALA A 392 9.72 -4.90 -38.70
N GLY A 393 10.54 -3.92 -39.11
CA GLY A 393 11.49 -3.27 -38.21
C GLY A 393 10.82 -2.55 -37.01
N LEU A 394 9.67 -1.90 -37.22
CA LEU A 394 8.89 -1.29 -36.15
C LEU A 394 8.33 -2.34 -35.18
N GLU A 395 7.83 -3.47 -35.67
CA GLU A 395 7.35 -4.57 -34.81
C GLU A 395 8.47 -5.14 -33.95
N ASP A 396 9.66 -5.34 -34.51
CA ASP A 396 10.81 -5.85 -33.77
C ASP A 396 11.31 -4.85 -32.72
N MET A 397 11.32 -3.56 -33.04
CA MET A 397 11.61 -2.51 -32.05
C MET A 397 10.58 -2.48 -30.92
N LEU A 398 9.28 -2.68 -31.20
CA LEU A 398 8.24 -2.78 -30.17
C LEU A 398 8.45 -4.01 -29.27
N LYS A 399 8.77 -5.18 -29.84
CA LYS A 399 9.09 -6.41 -29.09
C LYS A 399 10.35 -6.25 -28.24
N GLU A 400 11.36 -5.55 -28.76
CA GLU A 400 12.60 -5.31 -28.05
C GLU A 400 12.42 -4.28 -26.92
N MET A 401 11.65 -3.21 -27.16
CA MET A 401 11.23 -2.27 -26.12
C MET A 401 10.51 -3.02 -25.00
N LYS A 402 9.56 -3.89 -25.31
CA LYS A 402 8.90 -4.74 -24.30
C LYS A 402 9.93 -5.47 -23.43
N ARG A 403 10.85 -6.23 -24.04
CA ARG A 403 11.87 -7.01 -23.31
C ARG A 403 12.78 -6.13 -22.45
N LYS A 404 13.31 -5.03 -23.01
CA LYS A 404 14.22 -4.11 -22.33
C LYS A 404 13.52 -3.40 -21.17
N TYR A 405 12.33 -2.82 -21.40
CA TYR A 405 11.59 -2.09 -20.37
C TYR A 405 11.16 -3.00 -19.22
N PHE A 406 10.62 -4.19 -19.47
CA PHE A 406 10.25 -5.09 -18.38
C PHE A 406 11.46 -5.52 -17.52
N SER A 407 12.62 -5.73 -18.15
CA SER A 407 13.84 -6.10 -17.42
C SER A 407 14.50 -4.94 -16.66
N ALA A 408 14.45 -3.73 -17.23
CA ALA A 408 15.05 -2.52 -16.66
C ALA A 408 14.15 -1.92 -15.58
N LEU A 409 12.83 -1.92 -15.76
CA LEU A 409 11.86 -1.46 -14.78
C LEU A 409 11.92 -2.34 -13.52
N ARG A 410 12.01 -3.66 -13.67
CA ARG A 410 12.16 -4.59 -12.55
C ARG A 410 13.46 -4.36 -11.77
N ARG A 411 14.60 -4.12 -12.45
CA ARG A 411 15.89 -3.85 -11.80
C ARG A 411 16.00 -2.45 -11.19
N SER A 412 15.58 -1.43 -11.92
CA SER A 412 15.64 -0.01 -11.52
C SER A 412 14.71 0.28 -10.35
N ILE A 413 13.52 -0.33 -10.30
CA ILE A 413 12.57 -0.13 -9.20
C ILE A 413 13.01 -0.84 -7.93
N LEU A 414 13.55 -2.06 -8.03
CA LEU A 414 14.22 -2.73 -6.90
C LEU A 414 15.35 -1.85 -6.34
N ALA A 415 16.14 -1.19 -7.20
CA ALA A 415 17.22 -0.32 -6.76
C ALA A 415 16.76 1.05 -6.22
N ARG A 416 15.79 1.71 -6.88
CA ARG A 416 15.35 3.08 -6.53
C ARG A 416 14.35 3.12 -5.38
N MET A 417 13.54 2.08 -5.16
CA MET A 417 12.64 2.05 -4.00
C MET A 417 13.40 1.81 -2.69
N ILE A 418 14.55 1.12 -2.74
CA ILE A 418 15.49 1.04 -1.61
C ILE A 418 16.05 2.44 -1.27
N TYR A 419 16.26 3.30 -2.27
CA TYR A 419 16.81 4.65 -2.09
C TYR A 419 15.77 5.73 -1.74
N CYS A 420 14.52 5.66 -2.22
CA CYS A 420 13.50 6.67 -1.92
C CYS A 420 12.84 6.52 -0.54
N LEU A 421 13.02 5.37 0.12
CA LEU A 421 12.68 5.16 1.53
C LEU A 421 13.87 5.42 2.46
N SER A 422 14.97 5.95 1.90
CA SER A 422 16.15 6.41 2.65
C SER A 422 16.11 7.87 2.97
#